data_AF-A0A357YLS0-F1
#
_entry.id   AF-A0A357YLS0-F1
#
_cell.length_a   1.000
_cell.length_b   1.000
_cell.length_c   1.000
_cell.angle_alpha   90.00
_cell.angle_beta   90.00
_cell.angle_gamma   90.00
#
_symmetry.space_group_name_H-M   'P 1'
#
loop_
_entity.id
_entity.type
_entity.pdbx_description
1 polymer ?
#
loop_
_entity_poly.entity_id
_entity_poly.type
_entity_poly.pdbx_seq_one_letter_code
_entity_poly.pdbx_strand_id
1 'polypeptide(L)'
;MDLYLPKFKTEYSKRLNDALINMGMGIAFDPSRADFSRMSDHDAFISFVDQFTYISTDEVGTEAAAVTVVGIELTSYQPPRTVTFNANRPFIYIIQENSTGSILFMGAVKDLD
;
A
#
# COMPACT_ATOMS: atom_id res chain seq x y z
N MET A 1 -3.19 3.27 22.83
CA MET A 1 -2.41 3.98 21.79
C MET A 1 -3.39 4.94 21.15
N ASP A 2 -3.02 6.20 21.04
CA ASP A 2 -3.86 7.20 20.39
C ASP A 2 -3.35 7.37 18.96
N LEU A 3 -4.19 7.02 17.98
CA LEU A 3 -3.86 7.08 16.56
C LEU A 3 -4.58 8.27 15.92
N TYR A 4 -3.80 9.16 15.32
CA TYR A 4 -4.29 10.24 14.46
C TYR A 4 -3.79 9.98 13.05
N LEU A 5 -4.68 9.49 12.19
CA LEU A 5 -4.43 9.24 10.78
C LEU A 5 -5.34 10.15 9.96
N PRO A 6 -4.80 11.00 9.07
CA PRO A 6 -5.62 11.85 8.21
C PRO A 6 -6.36 11.02 7.18
N LYS A 7 -7.49 11.54 6.70
CA LYS A 7 -8.08 11.06 5.45
C LYS A 7 -7.11 11.40 4.34
N PHE A 8 -6.84 10.45 3.46
CA PHE A 8 -5.99 10.68 2.31
C PHE A 8 -6.50 9.90 1.12
N LYS A 9 -6.15 10.41 -0.05
CA LYS A 9 -6.43 9.79 -1.32
C LYS A 9 -5.14 9.76 -2.13
N THR A 10 -4.84 8.61 -2.73
CA THR A 10 -3.68 8.43 -3.58
C THR A 10 -4.13 7.81 -4.90
N GLU A 11 -3.88 8.54 -5.98
CA GLU A 11 -4.05 8.03 -7.34
C GLU A 11 -2.66 7.91 -7.97
N TYR A 12 -2.42 6.80 -8.65
CA TYR A 12 -1.17 6.57 -9.35
C TYR A 12 -1.43 5.90 -10.68
N SER A 13 -0.84 6.45 -11.73
CA SER A 13 -0.87 5.89 -13.07
C SER A 13 0.55 5.93 -13.64
N LYS A 14 1.04 4.80 -14.14
CA LYS A 14 2.37 4.75 -14.74
C LYS A 14 2.51 3.68 -15.81
N ARG A 15 3.20 4.05 -16.89
CA ARG A 15 3.79 3.15 -17.88
C ARG A 15 4.99 2.43 -17.25
N LEU A 16 4.88 1.12 -17.06
CA LEU A 16 5.87 0.32 -16.33
C LEU A 16 7.00 -0.24 -17.20
N ASN A 17 6.98 -0.04 -18.52
CA ASN A 17 7.99 -0.60 -19.43
C ASN A 17 9.42 -0.38 -18.92
N ASP A 18 9.83 0.86 -18.68
CA ASP A 18 11.19 1.17 -18.23
C ASP A 18 11.51 0.53 -16.87
N ALA A 19 10.55 0.52 -15.94
CA ALA A 19 10.74 -0.09 -14.63
C ALA A 19 10.97 -1.60 -14.75
N LEU A 20 10.15 -2.29 -15.54
CA LEU A 20 10.24 -3.73 -15.74
C LEU A 20 11.48 -4.12 -16.56
N ILE A 21 11.86 -3.31 -17.56
CA ILE A 21 13.12 -3.48 -18.30
C ILE A 21 14.31 -3.37 -17.34
N ASN A 22 14.34 -2.34 -16.49
CA ASN A 22 15.40 -2.15 -15.50
C ASN A 22 15.43 -3.25 -14.42
N MET A 23 14.30 -3.93 -14.18
CA MET A 23 14.22 -5.10 -13.30
C MET A 23 14.62 -6.42 -14.00
N GLY A 24 15.00 -6.38 -15.28
CA GLY A 24 15.49 -7.55 -16.02
C GLY A 24 14.50 -8.13 -17.03
N MET A 25 13.29 -7.57 -17.16
CA MET A 25 12.26 -8.07 -18.08
C MET A 25 12.38 -7.50 -19.51
N GLY A 26 13.59 -7.16 -19.96
CA GLY A 26 13.80 -6.47 -21.24
C GLY A 26 13.38 -7.24 -22.49
N ILE A 27 13.60 -8.57 -22.51
CA ILE A 27 13.30 -9.43 -23.66
C ILE A 27 11.81 -9.44 -23.99
N ALA A 28 10.94 -9.38 -22.98
CA ALA A 28 9.49 -9.44 -23.16
C ALA A 28 8.93 -8.24 -23.97
N PHE A 29 9.65 -7.11 -24.00
CA PHE A 29 9.28 -5.92 -24.76
C PHE A 29 9.96 -5.83 -26.13
N ASP A 30 10.80 -6.80 -26.50
CA ASP A 30 11.56 -6.79 -27.74
C ASP A 30 10.84 -7.62 -28.83
N PRO A 31 10.35 -6.99 -29.91
CA PRO A 31 9.60 -7.69 -30.95
C PRO A 31 10.43 -8.76 -31.70
N SER A 32 11.76 -8.72 -31.61
CA SER A 32 12.64 -9.69 -32.28
C SER A 32 13.10 -10.83 -31.37
N ARG A 33 12.95 -10.70 -30.05
CA ARG A 33 13.46 -11.66 -29.06
C ARG A 33 12.40 -12.21 -28.11
N ALA A 34 11.25 -11.57 -28.00
CA ALA A 34 10.16 -12.04 -27.16
C ALA A 34 9.65 -13.41 -27.66
N ASP A 35 9.47 -14.35 -26.74
CA ASP A 35 8.90 -15.66 -27.01
C ASP A 35 7.66 -15.86 -26.13
N PHE A 36 6.49 -15.72 -26.74
CA PHE A 36 5.19 -15.97 -26.14
C PHE A 36 4.47 -17.18 -26.77
N SER A 37 5.22 -18.11 -27.39
CA SER A 37 4.69 -19.29 -28.08
C SER A 37 3.81 -20.20 -27.21
N ARG A 38 3.97 -20.15 -25.88
CA ARG A 38 3.12 -20.87 -24.92
C ARG A 38 1.77 -20.20 -24.64
N MET A 39 1.56 -18.98 -25.16
CA MET A 39 0.35 -18.18 -24.99
C MET A 39 -0.37 -17.92 -26.32
N SER A 40 0.36 -17.88 -27.44
CA SER A 40 -0.18 -17.62 -28.77
C SER A 40 0.61 -18.38 -29.84
N ASP A 41 -0.09 -18.83 -30.90
CA ASP A 41 0.51 -19.41 -32.10
C ASP A 41 1.14 -18.36 -33.03
N HIS A 42 1.01 -17.07 -32.71
CA HIS A 42 1.58 -15.95 -33.46
C HIS A 42 2.71 -15.27 -32.68
N ASP A 43 3.66 -14.70 -33.42
CA ASP A 43 4.71 -13.85 -32.83
C ASP A 43 4.05 -12.68 -32.08
N ALA A 44 4.39 -12.57 -30.80
CA ALA A 44 3.86 -11.55 -29.92
C ALA A 44 4.97 -11.00 -29.04
N PHE A 45 4.79 -9.77 -28.57
CA PHE A 45 5.63 -9.11 -27.59
C PHE A 45 4.78 -8.15 -26.76
N ILE A 46 5.27 -7.77 -25.58
CA ILE A 46 4.61 -6.76 -24.77
C ILE A 46 4.94 -5.39 -25.35
N SER A 47 3.95 -4.72 -25.92
CA SER A 47 4.10 -3.34 -26.38
C SER A 47 4.13 -2.37 -25.20
N PHE A 48 3.23 -2.54 -24.23
CA PHE A 48 3.21 -1.74 -23.01
C PHE A 48 2.53 -2.40 -21.83
N VAL A 49 2.88 -1.92 -20.64
CA VAL A 49 2.21 -2.23 -19.38
C VAL A 49 1.84 -0.92 -18.70
N ASP A 50 0.55 -0.66 -18.56
CA ASP A 50 0.04 0.47 -17.77
C ASP A 50 -0.55 -0.04 -16.45
N GLN A 51 -0.12 0.58 -15.36
CA GLN A 51 -0.66 0.31 -14.03
C GLN A 51 -1.38 1.56 -13.51
N PHE A 52 -2.64 1.37 -13.13
CA PHE A 52 -3.47 2.38 -12.49
C PHE A 52 -3.88 1.87 -11.11
N THR A 53 -3.70 2.67 -10.07
CA THR A 53 -4.10 2.34 -8.70
C THR A 53 -4.76 3.54 -8.04
N TYR A 54 -5.75 3.25 -7.21
CA TYR A 54 -6.53 4.22 -6.46
C TYR A 54 -6.68 3.74 -5.02
N ILE A 55 -6.36 4.59 -4.05
CA ILE A 55 -6.56 4.34 -2.63
C ILE A 55 -7.22 5.55 -2.02
N SER A 56 -8.24 5.31 -1.20
CA SER A 56 -8.93 6.34 -0.44
C SER A 56 -9.21 5.79 0.95
N THR A 57 -8.80 6.53 1.97
CA THR A 57 -9.06 6.18 3.37
C THR A 57 -10.09 7.14 3.93
N ASP A 58 -11.19 6.58 4.42
CA ASP A 58 -12.18 7.28 5.23
C ASP A 58 -12.19 6.74 6.67
N GLU A 59 -12.93 7.42 7.55
CA GLU A 59 -13.11 7.00 8.95
C GLU A 59 -14.04 5.78 9.09
N VAL A 60 -14.58 5.26 7.97
CA VAL A 60 -15.67 4.28 7.96
C VAL A 60 -15.15 2.85 7.73
N GLY A 61 -13.85 2.66 7.51
CA GLY A 61 -13.20 1.37 7.23
C GLY A 61 -13.36 0.22 8.25
N THR A 62 -14.19 0.37 9.29
CA THR A 62 -14.57 -0.58 10.37
C THR A 62 -13.80 -0.40 11.67
N GLU A 63 -14.56 -0.28 12.77
CA GLU A 63 -14.17 -0.30 14.20
C GLU A 63 -13.65 1.04 14.78
N ALA A 64 -14.56 1.92 15.23
CA ALA A 64 -15.14 1.85 16.57
C ALA A 64 -14.09 1.43 17.62
N ALA A 65 -13.30 2.39 18.09
CA ALA A 65 -12.47 2.22 19.27
C ALA A 65 -13.39 1.86 20.46
N ALA A 66 -13.54 0.56 20.73
CA ALA A 66 -14.20 0.04 21.91
C ALA A 66 -13.31 0.36 23.12
N VAL A 67 -13.45 1.57 23.66
CA VAL A 67 -12.79 1.95 24.92
C VAL A 67 -13.52 1.23 26.05
N THR A 68 -12.99 0.10 26.51
CA THR A 68 -13.43 -0.52 27.77
C THR A 68 -12.70 0.18 28.92
N VAL A 69 -13.33 1.20 29.53
CA VAL A 69 -12.79 1.82 30.76
C VAL A 69 -13.22 0.95 31.95
N VAL A 70 -12.28 0.21 32.54
CA VAL A 70 -12.46 -0.39 33.85
C VAL A 70 -11.99 0.61 34.90
N GLY A 71 -12.94 1.19 35.65
CA GLY A 71 -12.63 2.06 36.78
C GLY A 71 -12.28 1.24 38.01
N ILE A 72 -10.98 1.07 38.29
CA ILE A 72 -10.48 0.68 39.61
C ILE A 72 -9.47 1.75 40.02
N GLU A 73 -9.78 2.47 41.10
CA GLU A 73 -8.84 3.40 41.73
C GLU A 73 -7.75 2.61 42.45
N LEU A 74 -6.60 2.41 41.79
CA LEU A 74 -5.38 1.96 42.43
C LEU A 74 -4.50 3.18 42.72
N THR A 75 -4.33 3.51 43.99
CA THR A 75 -3.60 4.71 44.48
C THR A 75 -2.08 4.69 44.23
N SER A 76 -1.54 3.60 43.67
CA SER A 76 -0.11 3.43 43.35
C SER A 76 0.16 2.93 41.93
N TYR A 77 -0.87 2.79 41.10
CA TYR A 77 -0.70 2.30 39.72
C TYR A 77 -0.25 3.45 38.82
N GLN A 78 0.97 3.36 38.29
CA GLN A 78 1.42 4.23 37.21
C GLN A 78 0.83 3.68 35.90
N PRO A 79 -0.11 4.38 35.25
CA PRO A 79 -0.72 3.86 34.03
C PRO A 79 0.36 3.56 32.99
N PRO A 80 0.19 2.52 32.16
CA PRO A 80 1.08 2.26 31.05
C PRO A 80 1.21 3.53 30.21
N ARG A 81 2.43 3.89 29.80
CA ARG A 81 2.65 5.06 28.95
C ARG A 81 1.82 4.91 27.69
N THR A 82 0.81 5.76 27.52
CA THR A 82 0.03 5.82 26.29
C THR A 82 0.96 6.28 25.17
N VAL A 83 1.09 5.45 24.14
CA VAL A 83 1.82 5.82 22.91
C VAL A 83 0.87 6.59 22.01
N THR A 84 1.25 7.81 21.62
CA THR A 84 0.52 8.61 20.63
C THR A 84 1.24 8.52 19.28
N PHE A 85 0.54 8.09 18.24
CA PHE A 85 1.01 8.13 16.87
C PHE A 85 0.20 9.14 16.08
N ASN A 86 0.88 10.21 15.65
CA ASN A 86 0.28 11.28 14.86
C ASN A 86 0.94 11.35 13.48
N ALA A 87 0.21 10.97 12.44
CA ALA A 87 0.64 10.99 11.04
C ALA A 87 0.46 12.38 10.42
N ASN A 88 1.08 13.41 11.03
CA ASN A 88 0.99 14.81 10.63
C ASN A 88 2.13 15.27 9.69
N ARG A 89 2.81 14.33 9.04
CA ARG A 89 3.95 14.54 8.14
C ARG A 89 4.04 13.35 7.17
N PRO A 90 4.88 13.41 6.10
CA PRO A 90 4.96 12.34 5.12
C PRO A 90 5.10 10.96 5.76
N PHE A 91 4.30 10.01 5.29
CA PHE A 91 4.29 8.63 5.80
C PHE A 91 4.14 7.62 4.67
N ILE A 92 4.53 6.37 4.96
CA ILE A 92 4.29 5.21 4.11
C ILE A 92 3.14 4.38 4.66
N TYR A 93 2.41 3.72 3.78
CA TYR A 93 1.40 2.75 4.16
C TYR A 93 1.59 1.45 3.36
N ILE A 94 1.16 0.35 3.97
CA ILE A 94 1.16 -0.99 3.40
C ILE A 94 -0.18 -1.61 3.70
N ILE A 95 -0.86 -2.11 2.68
CA ILE A 95 -2.03 -2.99 2.83
C ILE A 95 -1.52 -4.40 2.60
N GLN A 96 -1.53 -5.21 3.65
CA GLN A 96 -1.02 -6.58 3.62
C GLN A 96 -2.13 -7.58 3.96
N GLU A 97 -2.02 -8.77 3.38
CA GLU A 97 -2.79 -9.92 3.82
C GLU A 97 -2.08 -10.54 5.05
N ASN A 98 -2.81 -10.71 6.16
CA ASN A 98 -2.21 -11.00 7.45
C ASN A 98 -1.69 -12.44 7.62
N SER A 99 -2.25 -13.42 6.92
CA SER A 99 -1.85 -14.84 7.09
C SER A 99 -0.58 -15.20 6.33
N THR A 100 -0.38 -14.62 5.15
CA THR A 100 0.77 -14.85 4.25
C THR A 100 1.80 -13.74 4.32
N GLY A 101 1.42 -12.54 4.79
CA GLY A 101 2.26 -11.34 4.74
C GLY A 101 2.37 -10.74 3.34
N SER A 102 1.52 -11.16 2.39
CA SER A 102 1.54 -10.64 1.02
C SER A 102 1.19 -9.16 1.00
N ILE A 103 2.06 -8.34 0.40
CA ILE A 103 1.82 -6.91 0.20
C ILE A 103 0.90 -6.73 -1.00
N LEU A 104 -0.32 -6.26 -0.74
CA LEU A 104 -1.32 -5.97 -1.77
C LEU A 104 -1.14 -4.57 -2.34
N PHE A 105 -0.85 -3.60 -1.45
CA PHE A 105 -0.56 -2.23 -1.83
C PHE A 105 0.54 -1.64 -0.96
N MET A 106 1.34 -0.76 -1.54
CA MET A 106 2.31 0.06 -0.84
C MET A 106 2.30 1.45 -1.46
N GLY A 107 2.35 2.48 -0.62
CA GLY A 107 2.39 3.85 -1.08
C GLY A 107 3.01 4.80 -0.07
N ALA A 108 3.24 6.02 -0.52
CA ALA A 108 3.72 7.12 0.30
C ALA A 108 2.79 8.32 0.16
N VAL A 109 2.33 8.84 1.28
CA VAL A 109 1.61 10.11 1.35
C VAL A 109 2.64 11.18 1.66
N LYS A 110 2.84 12.11 0.71
CA LYS A 110 3.84 13.17 0.83
C LYS A 110 3.24 14.51 1.26
N ASP A 111 2.04 14.78 0.79
CA ASP A 111 1.29 16.00 1.11
C ASP A 111 -0.02 15.60 1.78
N LEU A 112 -0.36 16.31 2.85
CA LEU A 112 -1.59 16.16 3.61
C LEU A 112 -2.41 17.41 3.35
N ASP A 113 -3.51 17.27 2.61
CA ASP A 113 -4.48 18.34 2.39
C ASP A 113 -5.30 18.63 3.65
#